data_AF-A0A7C8I651-F1
#
_entry.id   AF-A0A7C8I651-F1
#
_cell.length_a   1.000
_cell.length_b   1.000
_cell.length_c   1.000
_cell.angle_alpha   90.00
_cell.angle_beta   90.00
_cell.angle_gamma   90.00
#
_symmetry.space_group_name_H-M   'P 1'
#
loop_
_entity.id
_entity.type
_entity.pdbx_description
1 polymer ?
#
loop_
_entity_poly.entity_id
_entity_poly.type
_entity_poly.pdbx_seq_one_letter_code
_entity_poly.pdbx_strand_id
1 'polypeptide(L)'
;WKPPMKSNIQFILSGIPDVDDGFIKPDVGIYELDMFYTPAETIRTLDELGQKSVCYFSAATAENWRDDYKDFQSKDLGLELPDWPGERYLDIRRDNVFKVIKKRIDLAAQKGCHSIEPDNVDVYSNDNGFQPLITPGDTVAYLHKISAYARSKGMSVGIKNCIEILGDIFDDVDFAISEECVQYLNCTAYANFTTAPRAGTEGKPVFEVEY
;
A
#
# COMPACT_ATOMS: atom_id res chain seq x y z
N TRP A 1 0.34 13.02 -8.02
CA TRP A 1 1.78 13.20 -7.72
C TRP A 1 2.50 11.91 -8.04
N LYS A 2 3.79 11.91 -8.36
CA LYS A 2 4.61 10.68 -8.46
C LYS A 2 5.93 10.94 -7.75
N PRO A 3 6.40 10.04 -6.87
CA PRO A 3 7.66 10.25 -6.18
C PRO A 3 8.84 10.26 -7.17
N PRO A 4 9.79 11.19 -7.04
CA PRO A 4 11.02 11.17 -7.83
C PRO A 4 11.89 9.95 -7.48
N MET A 5 12.68 9.50 -8.45
CA MET A 5 13.76 8.52 -8.19
C MET A 5 14.68 9.02 -7.09
N LYS A 6 15.15 8.09 -6.23
CA LYS A 6 16.09 8.38 -5.12
C LYS A 6 15.57 9.39 -4.09
N SER A 7 14.25 9.49 -3.94
CA SER A 7 13.64 10.19 -2.80
C SER A 7 13.82 9.37 -1.52
N ASN A 8 13.82 10.05 -0.37
CA ASN A 8 13.80 9.40 0.93
C ASN A 8 12.34 9.25 1.39
N ILE A 9 12.09 8.26 2.25
CA ILE A 9 10.80 8.05 2.89
C ILE A 9 10.99 7.72 4.37
N GLN A 10 10.06 8.15 5.20
CA GLN A 10 9.96 7.79 6.61
C GLN A 10 8.69 6.97 6.83
N PHE A 11 8.82 5.79 7.43
CA PHE A 11 7.71 4.91 7.79
C PHE A 11 7.27 5.15 9.24
N ILE A 12 5.99 5.44 9.48
CA ILE A 12 5.40 5.58 10.81
C ILE A 12 3.98 4.97 10.80
N LEU A 13 3.89 3.67 11.07
CA LEU A 13 2.61 2.94 11.08
C LEU A 13 2.00 2.77 12.48
N SER A 14 2.81 2.83 13.53
CA SER A 14 2.37 2.62 14.92
C SER A 14 2.16 3.92 15.71
N GLY A 15 2.38 5.08 15.09
CA GLY A 15 2.33 6.39 15.74
C GLY A 15 1.82 7.48 14.81
N ILE A 16 1.85 8.71 15.34
CA ILE A 16 1.48 9.93 14.60
C ILE A 16 2.72 10.81 14.55
N PRO A 17 3.14 11.34 13.38
CA PRO A 17 4.24 12.28 13.29
C PRO A 17 3.99 13.50 14.18
N ASP A 18 5.02 13.91 14.92
CA ASP A 18 5.02 15.17 15.65
C ASP A 18 5.21 16.33 14.66
N VAL A 19 4.14 17.09 14.48
CA VAL A 19 4.06 18.27 13.59
C VAL A 19 3.68 19.52 14.38
N ASP A 20 3.74 19.45 15.70
CA ASP A 20 3.42 20.58 16.56
C ASP A 20 4.42 21.72 16.29
N ASP A 21 3.96 22.96 16.48
CA ASP A 21 4.71 24.19 16.18
C ASP A 21 5.14 24.40 14.71
N GLY A 22 4.59 23.62 13.77
CA GLY A 22 4.83 23.82 12.34
C GLY A 22 6.25 23.46 11.91
N PHE A 23 6.86 22.46 12.55
CA PHE A 23 8.07 21.83 12.06
C PHE A 23 7.90 20.31 12.04
N ILE A 24 8.70 19.64 11.22
CA ILE A 24 8.72 18.17 11.13
C ILE A 24 10.17 17.69 11.11
N LYS A 25 10.46 16.61 11.83
CA LYS A 25 11.77 15.96 11.83
C LYS A 25 11.61 14.44 11.83
N PRO A 26 12.36 13.69 10.99
CA PRO A 26 13.34 14.18 10.00
C PRO A 26 12.69 14.82 8.76
N ASP A 27 13.26 15.88 8.19
CA ASP A 27 12.81 16.41 6.90
C ASP A 27 13.26 15.48 5.77
N VAL A 28 12.39 14.56 5.36
CA VAL A 28 12.69 13.48 4.40
C VAL A 28 11.95 13.61 3.07
N GLY A 29 10.94 14.48 3.00
CA GLY A 29 10.11 14.73 1.83
C GLY A 29 8.91 13.77 1.68
N ILE A 30 8.99 12.53 2.15
CA ILE A 30 7.90 11.55 2.05
C ILE A 30 7.68 10.84 3.40
N TYR A 31 6.43 10.72 3.80
CA TYR A 31 6.00 10.00 4.99
C TYR A 31 4.96 8.95 4.63
N GLU A 32 5.22 7.69 4.97
CA GLU A 32 4.21 6.63 4.98
C GLU A 32 3.58 6.50 6.36
N LEU A 33 2.26 6.61 6.40
CA LEU A 33 1.48 6.77 7.61
C LEU A 33 0.27 5.84 7.60
N ASP A 34 -0.01 5.23 8.75
CA ASP A 34 -1.29 4.55 8.96
C ASP A 34 -2.43 5.57 8.89
N MET A 35 -3.26 5.44 7.86
CA MET A 35 -4.28 6.44 7.59
C MET A 35 -5.47 6.36 8.53
N PHE A 36 -5.67 5.28 9.28
CA PHE A 36 -6.75 5.19 10.24
C PHE A 36 -6.38 5.93 11.53
N TYR A 37 -5.13 5.80 11.97
CA TYR A 37 -4.65 6.45 13.19
C TYR A 37 -4.24 7.91 12.97
N THR A 38 -3.71 8.25 11.80
CA THR A 38 -3.22 9.61 11.51
C THR A 38 -4.39 10.58 11.27
N PRO A 39 -4.54 11.67 12.05
CA PRO A 39 -5.55 12.68 11.80
C PRO A 39 -5.38 13.38 10.44
N ALA A 40 -6.49 13.83 9.84
CA ALA A 40 -6.45 14.60 8.60
C ALA A 40 -5.68 15.93 8.76
N GLU A 41 -5.72 16.51 9.96
CA GLU A 41 -4.95 17.71 10.29
C GLU A 41 -3.45 17.46 10.21
N THR A 42 -2.94 16.35 10.75
CA THR A 42 -1.53 15.98 10.64
C THR A 42 -1.09 15.83 9.18
N ILE A 43 -1.90 15.16 8.34
CA ILE A 43 -1.61 15.00 6.90
C ILE A 43 -1.58 16.36 6.19
N ARG A 44 -2.51 17.27 6.52
CA ARG A 44 -2.51 18.63 5.98
C ARG A 44 -1.28 19.42 6.42
N THR A 45 -0.91 19.38 7.69
CA THR A 45 0.29 20.06 8.19
C THR A 45 1.55 19.53 7.51
N LEU A 46 1.65 18.22 7.28
CA LEU A 46 2.76 17.65 6.50
C LEU A 46 2.83 18.24 5.08
N ASP A 47 1.70 18.38 4.39
CA ASP A 47 1.67 18.99 3.05
C ASP A 47 2.08 20.48 3.07
N GLU A 48 1.60 21.24 4.06
CA GLU A 48 1.98 22.64 4.27
C GLU A 48 3.48 22.80 4.55
N LEU A 49 4.10 21.81 5.20
CA LEU A 49 5.54 21.71 5.45
C LEU A 49 6.34 21.11 4.28
N GLY A 50 5.70 20.94 3.12
CA GLY A 50 6.35 20.46 1.89
C GLY A 50 6.58 18.94 1.84
N GLN A 51 6.07 18.18 2.81
CA GLN A 51 6.14 16.72 2.83
C GLN A 51 5.02 16.12 1.99
N LYS A 52 5.19 14.87 1.56
CA LYS A 52 4.17 14.10 0.85
C LYS A 52 3.76 12.87 1.65
N SER A 53 2.46 12.67 1.79
CA SER A 53 1.91 11.56 2.57
C SER A 53 1.50 10.38 1.67
N VAL A 54 2.04 9.21 1.99
CA VAL A 54 1.59 7.90 1.53
C VAL A 54 0.74 7.30 2.64
N CYS A 55 -0.52 6.97 2.32
CA CYS A 55 -1.47 6.45 3.29
C CYS A 55 -1.54 4.93 3.21
N TYR A 56 -0.97 4.29 4.23
CA TYR A 56 -1.00 2.86 4.46
C TYR A 56 -2.40 2.39 4.83
N PHE A 57 -2.79 1.25 4.25
CA PHE A 57 -3.81 0.36 4.80
C PHE A 57 -3.65 -1.03 4.19
N SER A 58 -3.99 -2.08 4.94
CA SER A 58 -4.07 -3.40 4.32
C SER A 58 -5.25 -3.50 3.34
N ALA A 59 -4.96 -3.93 2.11
CA ALA A 59 -5.96 -4.08 1.05
C ALA A 59 -6.39 -5.54 0.82
N ALA A 60 -5.66 -6.50 1.38
CA ALA A 60 -5.92 -7.92 1.20
C ALA A 60 -5.92 -8.72 2.51
N THR A 61 -5.93 -8.03 3.66
CA THR A 61 -6.28 -8.59 4.97
C THR A 61 -7.29 -7.71 5.70
N ALA A 62 -8.03 -8.32 6.60
CA ALA A 62 -9.00 -7.67 7.48
C ALA A 62 -8.46 -7.68 8.91
N GLU A 63 -8.27 -6.48 9.45
CA GLU A 63 -7.71 -6.20 10.75
C GLU A 63 -8.84 -5.97 11.77
N ASN A 64 -9.02 -6.85 12.76
CA ASN A 64 -10.20 -6.80 13.64
C ASN A 64 -10.30 -5.56 14.54
N TRP A 65 -9.23 -4.79 14.65
CA TRP A 65 -9.14 -3.53 15.37
C TRP A 65 -9.58 -2.31 14.55
N ARG A 66 -9.85 -2.47 13.24
CA ARG A 66 -10.39 -1.39 12.41
C ARG A 66 -11.90 -1.34 12.51
N ASP A 67 -12.46 -0.14 12.61
CA ASP A 67 -13.91 0.09 12.72
C ASP A 67 -14.72 -0.50 11.55
N ASP A 68 -14.09 -0.64 10.38
CA ASP A 68 -14.69 -1.19 9.16
C ASP A 68 -14.58 -2.73 9.06
N TYR A 69 -13.95 -3.41 10.03
CA TYR A 69 -13.84 -4.88 10.03
C TYR A 69 -15.22 -5.56 9.93
N LYS A 70 -16.23 -4.99 10.58
CA LYS A 70 -17.62 -5.46 10.56
C LYS A 70 -18.30 -5.39 9.19
N ASP A 71 -17.73 -4.65 8.23
CA ASP A 71 -18.26 -4.55 6.87
C ASP A 71 -17.83 -5.75 6.00
N PHE A 72 -16.84 -6.55 6.44
CA PHE A 72 -16.47 -7.81 5.80
C PHE A 72 -17.43 -8.93 6.18
N GLN A 73 -17.77 -9.77 5.21
CA GLN A 73 -18.65 -10.92 5.39
C GLN A 73 -17.81 -12.15 5.75
N SER A 74 -18.40 -13.14 6.44
CA SER A 74 -17.67 -14.37 6.81
C SER A 74 -17.05 -15.11 5.62
N LYS A 75 -17.67 -15.00 4.42
CA LYS A 75 -17.14 -15.60 3.17
C LYS A 75 -16.00 -14.80 2.53
N ASP A 76 -15.75 -13.59 2.99
CA ASP A 76 -14.65 -12.75 2.53
C ASP A 76 -13.36 -13.09 3.31
N LEU A 77 -13.48 -13.74 4.47
CA LEU A 77 -12.38 -13.96 5.42
C LEU A 77 -11.77 -15.36 5.27
N GLY A 78 -10.45 -15.40 5.09
CA GLY A 78 -9.61 -16.59 4.98
C GLY A 78 -8.94 -16.95 6.31
N LEU A 79 -7.77 -17.58 6.25
CA LEU A 79 -6.99 -17.88 7.46
C LEU A 79 -6.50 -16.61 8.14
N GLU A 80 -6.21 -16.75 9.43
CA GLU A 80 -5.53 -15.72 10.22
C GLU A 80 -4.05 -15.67 9.83
N LEU A 81 -3.46 -14.48 9.83
CA LEU A 81 -2.03 -14.31 9.58
C LEU A 81 -1.25 -14.89 10.76
N PRO A 82 -0.18 -15.67 10.51
CA PRO A 82 0.57 -16.33 11.60
C PRO A 82 1.15 -15.36 12.63
N ASP A 83 1.66 -14.22 12.18
CA ASP A 83 2.39 -13.27 13.01
C ASP A 83 1.54 -12.08 13.50
N TRP A 84 0.29 -11.96 13.02
CA TRP A 84 -0.60 -10.82 13.29
C TRP A 84 -1.96 -11.29 13.85
N PRO A 85 -2.06 -11.49 15.18
CA PRO A 85 -3.29 -11.95 15.81
C PRO A 85 -4.47 -10.99 15.56
N GLY A 86 -5.59 -11.54 15.12
CA GLY A 86 -6.78 -10.79 14.76
C GLY A 86 -6.82 -10.28 13.32
N GLU A 87 -5.80 -10.55 12.53
CA GLU A 87 -5.72 -10.19 11.11
C GLU A 87 -5.96 -11.41 10.22
N ARG A 88 -6.85 -11.30 9.24
CA ARG A 88 -7.23 -12.43 8.38
C ARG A 88 -7.12 -12.09 6.91
N TYR A 89 -6.67 -13.02 6.07
CA TYR A 89 -6.64 -12.84 4.62
C TYR A 89 -8.03 -12.56 4.05
N LEU A 90 -8.10 -11.77 2.99
CA LEU A 90 -9.32 -11.42 2.26
C LEU A 90 -9.40 -12.11 0.91
N ASP A 91 -10.59 -12.58 0.54
CA ASP A 91 -10.88 -13.07 -0.81
C ASP A 91 -11.04 -11.88 -1.76
N ILE A 92 -9.92 -11.37 -2.28
CA ILE A 92 -9.82 -10.17 -3.14
C ILE A 92 -10.66 -10.24 -4.43
N ARG A 93 -11.16 -11.44 -4.77
CA ARG A 93 -12.05 -11.67 -5.92
C ARG A 93 -13.50 -11.26 -5.63
N ARG A 94 -13.86 -11.04 -4.35
CA ARG A 94 -15.22 -10.71 -3.92
C ARG A 94 -15.52 -9.22 -4.08
N ASP A 95 -16.71 -8.92 -4.59
CA ASP A 95 -17.18 -7.54 -4.72
C ASP A 95 -17.30 -6.81 -3.37
N ASN A 96 -17.64 -7.54 -2.29
CA ASN A 96 -17.76 -6.93 -0.97
C ASN A 96 -16.39 -6.45 -0.45
N VAL A 97 -15.32 -7.22 -0.66
CA VAL A 97 -13.95 -6.81 -0.33
C VAL A 97 -13.59 -5.52 -1.04
N PHE A 98 -13.75 -5.47 -2.36
CA PHE A 98 -13.45 -4.24 -3.10
C PHE A 98 -14.34 -3.07 -2.67
N LYS A 99 -15.61 -3.31 -2.32
CA LYS A 99 -16.51 -2.26 -1.79
C LYS A 99 -16.00 -1.66 -0.48
N VAL A 100 -15.46 -2.47 0.44
CA VAL A 100 -14.87 -1.97 1.70
C VAL A 100 -13.58 -1.20 1.41
N ILE A 101 -12.69 -1.77 0.59
CA ILE A 101 -11.43 -1.11 0.22
C ILE A 101 -11.65 0.18 -0.56
N LYS A 102 -12.71 0.28 -1.36
CA LYS A 102 -13.13 1.52 -2.00
C LYS A 102 -13.41 2.64 -0.98
N LYS A 103 -14.04 2.32 0.16
CA LYS A 103 -14.25 3.28 1.25
C LYS A 103 -12.95 3.68 1.93
N ARG A 104 -11.99 2.75 2.07
CA ARG A 104 -10.63 3.03 2.57
C ARG A 104 -9.90 4.03 1.66
N ILE A 105 -9.99 3.85 0.34
CA ILE A 105 -9.44 4.81 -0.64
C ILE A 105 -10.18 6.15 -0.59
N ASP A 106 -11.51 6.15 -0.40
CA ASP A 106 -12.29 7.38 -0.20
C ASP A 106 -11.83 8.14 1.05
N LEU A 107 -11.52 7.43 2.14
CA LEU A 107 -11.00 8.02 3.37
C LEU A 107 -9.62 8.64 3.15
N ALA A 108 -8.70 7.93 2.47
CA ALA A 108 -7.39 8.48 2.12
C ALA A 108 -7.51 9.79 1.35
N ALA A 109 -8.38 9.82 0.33
CA ALA A 109 -8.63 11.02 -0.45
C ALA A 109 -9.21 12.16 0.39
N GLN A 110 -10.18 11.85 1.27
CA GLN A 110 -10.78 12.84 2.19
C GLN A 110 -9.77 13.42 3.18
N LYS A 111 -8.80 12.62 3.62
CA LYS A 111 -7.72 13.06 4.51
C LYS A 111 -6.62 13.87 3.80
N GLY A 112 -6.64 13.95 2.46
CA GLY A 112 -5.64 14.69 1.69
C GLY A 112 -4.36 13.89 1.40
N CYS A 113 -4.43 12.56 1.45
CA CYS A 113 -3.29 11.72 1.10
C CYS A 113 -2.85 11.96 -0.35
N HIS A 114 -1.55 11.97 -0.61
CA HIS A 114 -1.02 12.11 -1.95
C HIS A 114 -0.94 10.79 -2.70
N SER A 115 -0.74 9.71 -1.94
CA SER A 115 -0.70 8.34 -2.43
C SER A 115 -1.37 7.40 -1.44
N ILE A 116 -1.74 6.24 -1.92
CA ILE A 116 -2.04 5.08 -1.09
C ILE A 116 -0.91 4.04 -1.18
N GLU A 117 -0.78 3.21 -0.15
CA GLU A 117 -0.03 1.96 -0.15
C GLU A 117 -1.00 0.85 0.32
N PRO A 118 -1.52 0.03 -0.61
CA PRO A 118 -2.41 -1.09 -0.31
C PRO A 118 -1.61 -2.36 0.02
N ASP A 119 -1.47 -2.66 1.31
CA ASP A 119 -0.60 -3.75 1.81
C ASP A 119 -1.24 -5.16 1.69
N ASN A 120 -0.40 -6.19 1.89
CA ASN A 120 -0.71 -7.63 1.93
C ASN A 120 -1.30 -8.21 0.64
N VAL A 121 -1.16 -7.50 -0.48
CA VAL A 121 -1.74 -7.91 -1.78
C VAL A 121 -1.00 -9.11 -2.41
N ASP A 122 0.11 -9.53 -1.81
CA ASP A 122 0.78 -10.83 -2.01
C ASP A 122 0.06 -12.00 -1.34
N VAL A 123 -1.22 -11.87 -0.97
CA VAL A 123 -2.07 -12.96 -0.46
C VAL A 123 -2.01 -14.27 -1.28
N TYR A 124 -1.67 -14.21 -2.58
CA TYR A 124 -1.48 -15.38 -3.44
C TYR A 124 -0.24 -16.22 -3.11
N SER A 125 0.78 -15.62 -2.47
CA SER A 125 2.02 -16.30 -2.06
C SER A 125 1.93 -16.92 -0.66
N ASN A 126 0.77 -16.79 0.00
CA ASN A 126 0.54 -17.19 1.39
C ASN A 126 -0.51 -18.30 1.51
N ASP A 127 -0.50 -19.03 2.63
CA ASP A 127 -1.57 -19.95 3.00
C ASP A 127 -2.80 -19.17 3.49
N ASN A 128 -3.59 -18.69 2.54
CA ASN A 128 -4.77 -17.86 2.78
C ASN A 128 -6.05 -18.65 3.11
N GLY A 129 -6.04 -19.98 2.94
CA GLY A 129 -7.17 -20.87 3.21
C GLY A 129 -8.36 -20.77 2.27
N PHE A 130 -8.25 -20.09 1.13
CA PHE A 130 -9.32 -20.06 0.13
C PHE A 130 -9.26 -21.26 -0.81
N GLN A 131 -10.43 -21.72 -1.23
CA GLN A 131 -10.59 -22.77 -2.24
C GLN A 131 -11.63 -22.32 -3.28
N PRO A 132 -11.25 -22.15 -4.56
CA PRO A 132 -9.90 -22.32 -5.10
C PRO A 132 -8.92 -21.25 -4.59
N LEU A 133 -7.62 -21.60 -4.60
CA LEU A 133 -6.51 -20.70 -4.23
C LEU A 133 -6.56 -19.39 -5.02
N ILE A 134 -6.15 -18.30 -4.38
CA ILE A 134 -5.95 -17.01 -5.04
C ILE A 134 -4.68 -17.10 -5.88
N THR A 135 -4.77 -16.66 -7.14
CA THR A 135 -3.65 -16.69 -8.09
C THR A 135 -3.01 -15.30 -8.23
N PRO A 136 -1.76 -15.21 -8.75
CA PRO A 136 -1.17 -13.92 -9.09
C PRO A 136 -2.06 -13.08 -10.03
N GLY A 137 -2.75 -13.73 -10.98
CA GLY A 137 -3.68 -13.05 -11.90
C GLY A 137 -4.90 -12.45 -11.21
N ASP A 138 -5.38 -13.06 -10.12
CA ASP A 138 -6.45 -12.48 -9.29
C ASP A 138 -5.98 -11.20 -8.61
N THR A 139 -4.74 -11.18 -8.09
CA THR A 139 -4.14 -9.98 -7.49
C THR A 139 -3.89 -8.89 -8.53
N VAL A 140 -3.39 -9.22 -9.72
CA VAL A 140 -3.23 -8.25 -10.81
C VAL A 140 -4.58 -7.60 -11.16
N ALA A 141 -5.64 -8.41 -11.36
CA ALA A 141 -6.98 -7.90 -11.62
C ALA A 141 -7.53 -7.03 -10.47
N TYR A 142 -7.18 -7.36 -9.23
CA TYR A 142 -7.54 -6.59 -8.06
C TYR A 142 -6.82 -5.24 -7.99
N LEU A 143 -5.52 -5.23 -8.25
CA LEU A 143 -4.69 -4.02 -8.26
C LEU A 143 -5.06 -3.06 -9.39
N HIS A 144 -5.45 -3.56 -10.57
CA HIS A 144 -6.05 -2.72 -11.62
C HIS A 144 -7.27 -1.94 -11.11
N LYS A 145 -8.16 -2.60 -10.34
CA LYS A 145 -9.36 -1.96 -9.77
C LYS A 145 -9.00 -0.93 -8.70
N ILE A 146 -8.08 -1.27 -7.79
CA ILE A 146 -7.59 -0.34 -6.75
C ILE A 146 -6.95 0.88 -7.40
N SER A 147 -6.04 0.67 -8.35
CA SER A 147 -5.30 1.74 -8.99
C SER A 147 -6.21 2.67 -9.78
N ALA A 148 -7.10 2.12 -10.61
CA ALA A 148 -8.07 2.91 -11.34
C ALA A 148 -8.93 3.77 -10.40
N TYR A 149 -9.35 3.22 -9.25
CA TYR A 149 -10.16 3.96 -8.30
C TYR A 149 -9.35 5.04 -7.57
N ALA A 150 -8.16 4.74 -7.06
CA ALA A 150 -7.28 5.72 -6.41
C ALA A 150 -6.92 6.88 -7.35
N ARG A 151 -6.62 6.57 -8.62
CA ARG A 151 -6.36 7.58 -9.65
C ARG A 151 -7.58 8.44 -9.94
N SER A 152 -8.80 7.88 -9.89
CA SER A 152 -10.04 8.67 -9.99
C SER A 152 -10.22 9.67 -8.84
N LYS A 153 -9.49 9.47 -7.73
CA LYS A 153 -9.42 10.37 -6.58
C LYS A 153 -8.19 11.29 -6.58
N GLY A 154 -7.37 11.25 -7.65
CA GLY A 154 -6.18 12.08 -7.79
C GLY A 154 -4.94 11.59 -7.03
N MET A 155 -4.97 10.38 -6.47
CA MET A 155 -3.86 9.80 -5.71
C MET A 155 -2.98 8.89 -6.59
N SER A 156 -1.69 8.85 -6.28
CA SER A 156 -0.80 7.78 -6.77
C SER A 156 -0.97 6.49 -5.96
N VAL A 157 -0.29 5.43 -6.41
CA VAL A 157 -0.42 4.09 -5.84
C VAL A 157 0.97 3.48 -5.66
N GLY A 158 1.30 3.04 -4.45
CA GLY A 158 2.44 2.19 -4.18
C GLY A 158 2.10 0.71 -4.31
N ILE A 159 3.12 -0.13 -4.30
CA ILE A 159 2.97 -1.59 -4.10
C ILE A 159 3.96 -2.05 -3.06
N LYS A 160 3.51 -2.80 -2.06
CA LYS A 160 4.38 -3.52 -1.13
C LYS A 160 4.72 -4.90 -1.68
N ASN A 161 6.02 -5.23 -1.70
CA ASN A 161 6.52 -6.55 -2.08
C ASN A 161 5.99 -6.99 -3.47
N CYS A 162 5.37 -8.17 -3.58
CA CYS A 162 4.76 -8.68 -4.81
C CYS A 162 5.73 -8.80 -6.01
N ILE A 163 6.95 -9.24 -5.74
CA ILE A 163 8.05 -9.23 -6.72
C ILE A 163 7.73 -10.04 -8.00
N GLU A 164 6.87 -11.04 -7.91
CA GLU A 164 6.49 -11.92 -9.02
C GLU A 164 5.59 -11.23 -10.06
N ILE A 165 4.86 -10.19 -9.66
CA ILE A 165 3.86 -9.52 -10.52
C ILE A 165 4.24 -8.08 -10.89
N LEU A 166 5.40 -7.56 -10.46
CA LEU A 166 5.83 -6.17 -10.71
C LEU A 166 5.76 -5.76 -12.19
N GLY A 167 6.02 -6.69 -13.12
CA GLY A 167 5.92 -6.43 -14.55
C GLY A 167 4.49 -6.26 -15.06
N ASP A 168 3.55 -7.03 -14.50
CA ASP A 168 2.15 -7.04 -14.89
C ASP A 168 1.41 -5.82 -14.37
N ILE A 169 1.73 -5.37 -13.15
CA ILE A 169 1.13 -4.19 -12.52
C ILE A 169 1.90 -2.90 -12.79
N PHE A 170 2.92 -2.94 -13.65
CA PHE A 170 3.85 -1.83 -13.79
C PHE A 170 3.11 -0.53 -14.06
N ASP A 171 2.12 -0.49 -14.95
CA ASP A 171 1.39 0.74 -15.29
C ASP A 171 0.40 1.19 -14.20
N ASP A 172 0.02 0.30 -13.28
CA ASP A 172 -0.93 0.58 -12.21
C ASP A 172 -0.29 1.34 -11.05
N VAL A 173 0.99 1.12 -10.79
CA VAL A 173 1.69 1.66 -9.61
C VAL A 173 2.65 2.77 -9.99
N ASP A 174 3.03 3.62 -9.04
CA ASP A 174 3.92 4.77 -9.24
C ASP A 174 5.26 4.60 -8.50
N PHE A 175 5.34 3.67 -7.55
CA PHE A 175 6.54 3.25 -6.82
C PHE A 175 6.31 1.87 -6.20
N ALA A 176 7.37 1.25 -5.69
CA ALA A 176 7.29 0.06 -4.86
C ALA A 176 7.91 0.32 -3.48
N ILE A 177 7.48 -0.46 -2.50
CA ILE A 177 8.07 -0.57 -1.19
C ILE A 177 8.51 -2.03 -1.03
N SER A 178 9.77 -2.24 -0.70
CA SER A 178 10.31 -3.57 -0.42
C SER A 178 10.69 -3.66 1.05
N GLU A 179 10.23 -4.73 1.71
CA GLU A 179 10.77 -5.14 2.99
C GLU A 179 11.87 -6.19 2.79
N GLU A 180 12.99 -5.97 3.45
CA GLU A 180 14.02 -6.97 3.71
C GLU A 180 14.66 -7.58 2.44
N CYS A 181 14.79 -6.79 1.38
CA CYS A 181 15.29 -7.32 0.12
C CYS A 181 16.75 -7.75 0.18
N VAL A 182 17.54 -7.09 1.04
CA VAL A 182 18.94 -7.41 1.29
C VAL A 182 19.01 -8.67 2.14
N GLN A 183 18.23 -8.75 3.22
CA GLN A 183 18.13 -9.95 4.06
C GLN A 183 17.75 -11.20 3.24
N TYR A 184 16.77 -11.08 2.34
CA TYR A 184 16.30 -12.19 1.51
C TYR A 184 17.00 -12.30 0.14
N LEU A 185 18.04 -11.49 -0.12
CA LEU A 185 18.81 -11.49 -1.36
C LEU A 185 17.96 -11.37 -2.64
N ASN A 186 16.85 -10.64 -2.57
CA ASN A 186 15.87 -10.54 -3.65
C ASN A 186 15.79 -9.12 -4.28
N CYS A 187 16.64 -8.16 -3.87
CA CYS A 187 16.62 -6.79 -4.40
C CYS A 187 16.73 -6.72 -5.94
N THR A 188 17.39 -7.69 -6.58
CA THR A 188 17.52 -7.76 -8.04
C THR A 188 16.18 -7.96 -8.75
N ALA A 189 15.16 -8.47 -8.07
CA ALA A 189 13.80 -8.59 -8.62
C ALA A 189 13.21 -7.22 -9.01
N TYR A 190 13.63 -6.14 -8.35
CA TYR A 190 13.19 -4.78 -8.65
C TYR A 190 14.00 -4.08 -9.76
N ALA A 191 15.03 -4.72 -10.33
CA ALA A 191 15.90 -4.09 -11.32
C ALA A 191 15.12 -3.62 -12.56
N ASN A 192 14.21 -4.45 -13.08
CA ASN A 192 13.38 -4.08 -14.23
C ASN A 192 12.36 -3.00 -13.88
N PHE A 193 11.91 -2.93 -12.63
CA PHE A 193 11.01 -1.89 -12.15
C PHE A 193 11.71 -0.52 -12.08
N THR A 194 12.96 -0.49 -11.61
CA THR A 194 13.76 0.74 -11.46
C THR A 194 14.40 1.23 -12.77
N THR A 195 14.51 0.39 -13.80
CA THR A 195 15.11 0.72 -15.09
C THR A 195 14.13 0.78 -16.27
N ALA A 196 12.83 0.63 -15.97
CA ALA A 196 11.73 0.46 -16.92
C ALA A 196 11.68 -0.95 -17.56
N PRO A 197 10.54 -1.68 -17.46
CA PRO A 197 10.44 -3.05 -17.96
C PRO A 197 10.19 -3.13 -19.47
N ARG A 198 9.81 -2.02 -20.12
CA ARG A 198 9.41 -1.98 -21.54
C ARG A 198 9.87 -0.68 -22.19
N ALA A 199 10.07 -0.71 -23.50
CA ALA A 199 10.42 0.49 -24.27
C ALA A 199 9.32 1.56 -24.14
N GLY A 200 9.72 2.81 -23.90
CA GLY A 200 8.79 3.93 -23.76
C GLY A 200 8.20 4.11 -22.36
N THR A 201 8.60 3.31 -21.37
CA THR A 201 8.30 3.57 -19.96
C THR A 201 9.53 4.12 -19.21
N GLU A 202 9.29 4.73 -18.05
CA GLU A 202 10.33 5.25 -17.16
C GLU A 202 10.39 4.42 -15.88
N GLY A 203 11.58 4.22 -15.34
CA GLY A 203 11.77 3.52 -14.07
C GLY A 203 11.06 4.21 -12.91
N LYS A 204 10.64 3.42 -11.92
CA LYS A 204 9.90 3.88 -10.75
C LYS A 204 10.71 3.67 -9.47
N PRO A 205 10.61 4.57 -8.47
CA PRO A 205 11.38 4.41 -7.26
C PRO A 205 10.94 3.17 -6.49
N VAL A 206 11.91 2.59 -5.80
CA VAL A 206 11.70 1.51 -4.84
C VAL A 206 12.20 2.05 -3.51
N PHE A 207 11.31 2.14 -2.54
CA PHE A 207 11.66 2.43 -1.17
C PHE A 207 11.94 1.11 -0.47
N GLU A 208 13.06 1.02 0.23
CA GLU A 208 13.56 -0.21 0.81
C GLU A 208 13.67 -0.01 2.32
N VAL A 209 13.28 -1.02 3.10
CA VAL A 209 13.36 -1.04 4.55
C VAL A 209 13.85 -2.40 5.04
N GLU A 210 14.85 -2.37 5.93
CA GLU A 210 15.39 -3.52 6.67
C GLU A 210 15.13 -3.34 8.18
N TYR A 211 15.02 -4.44 8.94
CA TYR A 211 14.74 -4.44 10.38
C TYR A 211 15.85 -5.08 11.24
#